data_AF-A0A7V1D0G7-F1
#
_entry.id   AF-A0A7V1D0G7-F1
#
_cell.length_a   1.000
_cell.length_b   1.000
_cell.length_c   1.000
_cell.angle_alpha   90.00
_cell.angle_beta   90.00
_cell.angle_gamma   90.00
#
_symmetry.space_group_name_H-M   'P 1'
#
loop_
_entity.id
_entity.type
_entity.pdbx_description
1 polymer ?
#
loop_
_entity_poly.entity_id
_entity_poly.type
_entity_poly.pdbx_seq_one_letter_code
_entity_poly.pdbx_strand_id
1 'polypeptide(L)'
;MRLSVIAAVLLPLCLSACSDAATSNSDQLSPAPAALVKDNQATKLDPQMQEQPTRENIQKAHQQLQALTADPQCDSSAQCKVLAVGSRACGGPSSYLVYSNKTANEQAVEQLSKKITSLESQFNAENSMISICQHLMAPGAQCVENKCVKLDSSAASVY
;
A
#
# COMPACT_ATOMS: atom_id res chain seq x y z
N MET A 1 -70.34 55.66 8.27
CA MET A 1 -69.54 56.15 9.43
C MET A 1 -68.93 54.91 10.08
N ARG A 2 -67.62 54.70 10.20
CA ARG A 2 -66.46 55.60 10.14
C ARG A 2 -65.25 54.83 9.56
N LEU A 3 -64.45 55.58 8.80
CA LEU A 3 -63.06 55.33 8.45
C LEU A 3 -62.17 55.44 9.70
N SER A 4 -61.10 54.64 9.77
CA SER A 4 -59.73 54.95 10.28
C SER A 4 -58.91 53.64 10.33
N VAL A 5 -57.85 53.37 9.56
CA VAL A 5 -56.51 54.02 9.42
C VAL A 5 -55.44 53.39 10.35
N ILE A 6 -54.36 52.87 9.74
CA ILE A 6 -52.99 52.53 10.26
C ILE A 6 -52.91 51.20 11.07
N ALA A 7 -51.96 50.27 10.89
CA ALA A 7 -50.56 50.37 10.47
C ALA A 7 -50.10 49.16 9.64
N ALA A 8 -49.31 49.45 8.61
CA ALA A 8 -48.49 48.47 7.91
C ALA A 8 -47.32 48.05 8.82
N VAL A 9 -47.27 46.76 9.18
CA VAL A 9 -46.08 46.13 9.75
C VAL A 9 -45.46 45.27 8.65
N LEU A 10 -44.49 45.88 7.96
CA LEU A 10 -43.52 45.21 7.11
C LEU A 10 -42.57 44.41 8.01
N LEU A 11 -42.67 43.08 7.96
CA LEU A 11 -41.64 42.19 8.49
C LEU A 11 -40.94 41.52 7.29
N PRO A 12 -39.69 41.87 6.96
CA PRO A 12 -38.95 41.21 5.91
C PRO A 12 -38.42 39.88 6.46
N LEU A 13 -39.03 38.75 6.08
CA LEU A 13 -38.36 37.46 6.20
C LEU A 13 -37.32 37.38 5.07
N CYS A 14 -36.06 37.64 5.44
CA CYS A 14 -34.91 37.41 4.59
C CYS A 14 -34.81 35.92 4.22
N LEU A 15 -35.12 35.57 2.97
CA LEU A 15 -34.62 34.34 2.37
C LEU A 15 -33.11 34.52 2.14
N SER A 16 -32.30 33.90 2.99
CA SER A 16 -30.90 33.63 2.69
C SER A 16 -30.84 32.47 1.69
N ALA A 17 -30.89 32.81 0.40
CA ALA A 17 -30.43 31.92 -0.65
C ALA A 17 -28.90 31.89 -0.63
N CYS A 18 -28.30 30.75 -0.30
CA CYS A 18 -26.91 30.48 -0.62
C CYS A 18 -26.80 30.32 -2.13
N SER A 19 -26.34 31.37 -2.82
CA SER A 19 -25.81 31.25 -4.17
C SER A 19 -24.49 30.50 -4.09
N ASP A 20 -24.46 29.22 -4.48
CA ASP A 20 -23.21 28.65 -4.97
C ASP A 20 -23.02 29.18 -6.39
N ALA A 21 -21.93 29.90 -6.58
CA ALA A 21 -21.55 30.54 -7.81
C ALA A 21 -21.25 29.48 -8.88
N ALA A 22 -22.25 29.13 -9.68
CA ALA A 22 -22.02 28.57 -11.00
C ALA A 22 -21.66 29.71 -11.95
N THR A 23 -20.47 30.31 -11.78
CA THR A 23 -19.82 31.04 -12.86
C THR A 23 -19.36 30.02 -13.88
N SER A 24 -20.14 29.91 -14.96
CA SER A 24 -19.70 29.35 -16.23
C SER A 24 -18.57 30.21 -16.80
N ASN A 25 -17.35 30.01 -16.30
CA ASN A 25 -16.13 30.44 -16.98
C ASN A 25 -15.89 29.44 -18.10
N SER A 26 -16.29 29.81 -19.32
CA SER A 26 -15.73 29.23 -20.53
C SER A 26 -14.32 29.78 -20.71
N ASP A 27 -13.40 29.34 -19.86
CA ASP A 27 -11.97 29.42 -20.19
C ASP A 27 -11.71 28.34 -21.23
N GLN A 28 -11.80 28.79 -22.48
CA GLN A 28 -11.33 28.10 -23.66
C GLN A 28 -9.84 27.79 -23.46
N LEU A 29 -9.54 26.61 -22.92
CA LEU A 29 -8.20 26.04 -22.95
C LEU A 29 -7.84 25.86 -24.42
N SER A 30 -7.04 26.80 -24.92
CA SER A 30 -6.29 26.66 -26.17
C SER A 30 -5.64 25.26 -26.22
N PRO A 31 -5.62 24.59 -27.38
CA PRO A 31 -4.93 23.32 -27.49
C PRO A 31 -3.49 23.50 -27.02
N ALA A 32 -3.03 22.57 -26.17
CA ALA A 32 -1.67 22.55 -25.68
C ALA A 32 -0.70 22.71 -26.86
N PRO A 33 0.34 23.56 -26.74
CA PRO A 33 1.29 23.75 -27.83
C PRO A 33 1.87 22.40 -28.25
N ALA A 34 1.92 22.15 -29.55
CA ALA A 34 2.40 20.93 -30.20
C ALA A 34 3.90 20.58 -29.93
N ALA A 35 4.52 21.24 -28.95
CA ALA A 35 5.91 21.08 -28.55
C ALA A 35 6.14 20.00 -27.46
N LEU A 36 5.11 19.24 -27.06
CA LEU A 36 5.25 18.12 -26.12
C LEU A 36 5.11 16.73 -26.75
N VAL A 37 5.10 16.61 -28.09
CA VAL A 37 5.46 15.33 -28.72
C VAL A 37 6.99 15.22 -28.73
N LYS A 38 7.56 15.10 -27.54
CA LYS A 38 8.96 14.74 -27.38
C LYS A 38 8.99 13.22 -27.32
N ASP A 39 9.33 12.65 -28.48
CA ASP A 39 9.78 11.29 -28.74
C ASP A 39 9.21 10.18 -27.83
N ASN A 40 8.47 9.25 -28.44
CA ASN A 40 8.29 7.89 -27.94
C ASN A 40 9.62 7.12 -27.96
N GLN A 41 10.62 7.65 -27.27
CA GLN A 41 11.67 6.85 -26.70
C GLN A 41 11.09 6.28 -25.41
N ALA A 42 10.28 5.24 -25.58
CA ALA A 42 10.33 4.15 -24.62
C ALA A 42 11.81 3.75 -24.58
N THR A 43 12.53 4.33 -23.63
CA THR A 43 13.88 3.91 -23.29
C THR A 43 13.74 2.42 -23.05
N LYS A 44 14.22 1.61 -24.02
CA LYS A 44 14.48 0.21 -23.76
C LYS A 44 15.44 0.24 -22.59
N LEU A 45 14.90 0.00 -21.40
CA LEU A 45 15.71 -0.36 -20.25
C LEU A 45 16.49 -1.58 -20.71
N ASP A 46 17.80 -1.43 -20.86
CA ASP A 46 18.68 -2.54 -21.22
C ASP A 46 18.35 -3.73 -20.31
N PRO A 47 18.01 -4.93 -20.83
CA PRO A 47 17.60 -6.10 -20.02
C PRO A 47 18.69 -6.68 -19.12
N GLN A 48 19.79 -5.96 -18.89
CA GLN A 48 20.98 -6.44 -18.22
C GLN A 48 21.07 -5.83 -16.82
N MET A 49 20.19 -6.31 -15.92
CA MET A 49 20.42 -6.52 -14.46
C MET A 49 19.13 -6.77 -13.65
N GLN A 50 17.97 -6.81 -14.30
CA GLN A 50 16.73 -7.22 -13.63
C GLN A 50 16.54 -8.74 -13.78
N GLU A 51 16.58 -9.44 -12.65
CA GLU A 51 16.34 -10.89 -12.57
C GLU A 51 14.93 -11.19 -13.08
N GLN A 52 14.80 -12.14 -14.02
CA GLN A 52 13.52 -12.48 -14.64
C GLN A 52 12.52 -12.99 -13.60
N PRO A 53 11.23 -12.67 -13.68
CA PRO A 53 10.21 -13.06 -12.70
C PRO A 53 9.77 -14.51 -12.87
N THR A 54 10.71 -15.46 -12.99
CA THR A 54 10.41 -16.89 -13.08
C THR A 54 10.10 -17.47 -11.70
N ARG A 55 9.35 -18.58 -11.65
CA ARG A 55 9.11 -19.30 -10.39
C ARG A 55 10.40 -19.74 -9.70
N GLU A 56 11.41 -20.12 -10.48
CA GLU A 56 12.73 -20.50 -9.98
C GLU A 56 13.43 -19.34 -9.27
N ASN A 57 13.46 -18.15 -9.89
CA ASN A 57 14.10 -16.98 -9.30
C ASN A 57 13.34 -16.48 -8.06
N ILE A 58 12.01 -16.55 -8.07
CA ILE A 58 11.17 -16.27 -6.88
C ILE A 58 11.54 -17.23 -5.75
N GLN A 59 11.57 -18.53 -6.02
CA GLN A 59 11.93 -19.54 -5.03
C GLN A 59 13.34 -19.33 -4.48
N LYS A 60 14.31 -19.04 -5.34
CA LYS A 60 15.69 -18.74 -4.95
C LYS A 60 15.78 -17.52 -4.03
N ALA A 61 15.06 -16.45 -4.35
CA ALA A 61 15.02 -15.25 -3.51
C ALA A 61 14.40 -15.54 -2.13
N HIS A 62 13.34 -16.36 -2.06
CA HIS A 62 12.78 -16.84 -0.79
C HIS A 62 13.77 -17.69 0.01
N GLN A 63 14.50 -18.60 -0.64
CA GLN A 63 15.53 -19.42 0.02
C GLN A 63 16.66 -18.55 0.59
N GLN A 64 17.09 -17.51 -0.15
CA GLN A 64 18.06 -16.54 0.35
C GLN A 64 17.56 -15.79 1.58
N LEU A 65 16.29 -15.34 1.55
CA LEU A 65 15.68 -14.66 2.69
C LEU A 65 15.54 -15.59 3.91
N GLN A 66 15.12 -16.83 3.70
CA GLN A 66 15.03 -17.84 4.75
C GLN A 66 16.39 -18.14 5.37
N ALA A 67 17.44 -18.31 4.56
CA ALA A 67 18.79 -18.53 5.05
C ALA A 67 19.32 -17.34 5.86
N LEU A 68 19.09 -16.11 5.38
CA LEU A 68 19.49 -14.88 6.07
C LEU A 68 18.80 -14.70 7.42
N THR A 69 17.59 -15.25 7.59
CA THR A 69 16.75 -15.10 8.79
C THR A 69 16.58 -16.39 9.59
N ALA A 70 17.42 -17.40 9.32
CA ALA A 70 17.28 -18.74 9.89
C ALA A 70 17.54 -18.78 11.41
N ASP A 71 18.32 -17.86 11.94
CA ASP A 71 18.62 -17.76 13.37
C ASP A 71 17.65 -16.78 14.05
N PRO A 72 16.70 -17.27 14.88
CA PRO A 72 15.73 -16.41 15.56
C PRO A 72 16.23 -15.87 16.91
N GLN A 73 17.50 -16.04 17.29
CA GLN A 73 17.97 -15.70 18.63
C GLN A 73 17.72 -14.24 19.02
N CYS A 74 17.24 -14.01 20.25
CA CYS A 74 16.94 -12.69 20.79
C CYS A 74 17.20 -12.61 22.31
N ASP A 75 17.42 -11.39 22.78
CA ASP A 75 17.53 -11.01 24.20
C ASP A 75 16.30 -10.23 24.67
N SER A 76 15.60 -9.55 23.75
CA SER A 76 14.36 -8.82 24.03
C SER A 76 13.43 -8.78 22.82
N SER A 77 12.13 -8.60 23.07
CA SER A 77 11.12 -8.50 22.00
C SER A 77 11.34 -7.34 21.03
N ALA A 78 12.10 -6.30 21.41
CA ALA A 78 12.43 -5.18 20.52
C ALA A 78 13.28 -5.60 19.30
N GLN A 79 13.99 -6.72 19.41
CA GLN A 79 14.79 -7.31 18.33
C GLN A 79 13.96 -8.15 17.36
N CYS A 80 12.74 -8.55 17.74
CA CYS A 80 11.86 -9.34 16.90
C CYS A 80 11.10 -8.42 15.95
N LYS A 81 11.45 -8.50 14.67
CA LYS A 81 10.87 -7.70 13.59
C LYS A 81 9.85 -8.51 12.81
N VAL A 82 8.86 -7.81 12.29
CA VAL A 82 7.83 -8.36 11.41
C VAL A 82 7.91 -7.61 10.08
N LEU A 83 8.06 -8.35 8.99
CA LEU A 83 8.20 -7.78 7.65
C LEU A 83 7.24 -8.45 6.67
N ALA A 84 6.50 -7.64 5.92
CA ALA A 84 5.69 -8.12 4.81
C ALA A 84 6.59 -8.65 3.68
N VAL A 85 6.27 -9.80 3.10
CA VAL A 85 7.04 -10.41 2.01
C VAL A 85 6.10 -10.86 0.89
N GLY A 86 6.52 -10.60 -0.34
CA GLY A 86 5.87 -11.10 -1.55
C GLY A 86 4.64 -10.31 -1.99
N SER A 87 3.91 -10.85 -2.95
CA SER A 87 2.77 -10.24 -3.61
C SER A 87 1.74 -11.30 -4.03
N ARG A 88 0.50 -11.13 -3.58
CA ARG A 88 -0.65 -11.91 -4.08
C ARG A 88 -1.24 -11.21 -5.30
N ALA A 89 -1.89 -11.98 -6.18
CA ALA A 89 -2.53 -11.44 -7.38
C ALA A 89 -3.65 -10.41 -7.08
N CYS A 90 -4.41 -10.58 -6.00
CA CYS A 90 -5.38 -9.57 -5.54
C CYS A 90 -4.74 -8.47 -4.65
N GLY A 91 -3.41 -8.33 -4.67
CA GLY A 91 -2.68 -7.34 -3.89
C GLY A 91 -2.36 -7.77 -2.46
N GLY A 92 -1.53 -6.95 -1.80
CA GLY A 92 -0.99 -7.24 -0.48
C GLY A 92 0.12 -8.31 -0.48
N PRO A 93 0.79 -8.52 0.67
CA PRO A 93 1.85 -9.50 0.78
C PRO A 93 1.34 -10.94 0.70
N SER A 94 2.20 -11.87 0.29
CA SER A 94 1.90 -13.30 0.34
C SER A 94 2.13 -13.88 1.73
N SER A 95 3.00 -13.25 2.55
CA SER A 95 3.27 -13.66 3.93
C SER A 95 3.84 -12.52 4.78
N TYR A 96 3.92 -12.76 6.09
CA TYR A 96 4.70 -11.93 7.02
C TYR A 96 5.81 -12.78 7.63
N LEU A 97 7.05 -12.30 7.51
CA LEU A 97 8.25 -12.87 8.09
C LEU A 97 8.46 -12.31 9.50
N VAL A 98 8.69 -13.19 10.47
CA VAL A 98 9.21 -12.82 11.80
C VAL A 98 10.69 -13.20 11.84
N TYR A 99 11.56 -12.26 12.18
CA TYR A 99 13.00 -12.49 12.29
C TYR A 99 13.62 -11.68 13.42
N SER A 100 14.85 -12.03 13.81
CA SER A 100 15.62 -11.27 14.80
C SER A 100 16.62 -10.35 14.11
N ASN A 101 16.57 -9.05 14.41
CA ASN A 101 17.60 -8.11 13.93
C ASN A 101 18.89 -8.16 14.77
N LYS A 102 18.95 -9.03 15.79
CA LYS A 102 20.20 -9.38 16.49
C LYS A 102 21.12 -10.21 15.60
N THR A 103 20.54 -11.12 14.81
CA THR A 103 21.26 -12.15 14.05
C THR A 103 21.20 -11.92 12.55
N ALA A 104 20.16 -11.25 12.05
CA ALA A 104 20.01 -10.92 10.64
C ALA A 104 20.21 -9.41 10.38
N ASN A 105 20.93 -9.07 9.31
CA ASN A 105 21.07 -7.69 8.87
C ASN A 105 19.76 -7.15 8.29
N GLU A 106 19.17 -6.16 8.96
CA GLU A 106 17.86 -5.60 8.64
C GLU A 106 17.78 -5.04 7.21
N GLN A 107 18.81 -4.33 6.74
CA GLN A 107 18.82 -3.79 5.37
C GLN A 107 18.81 -4.89 4.30
N ALA A 108 19.59 -5.96 4.48
CA ALA A 108 19.64 -7.08 3.55
C ALA A 108 18.31 -7.87 3.52
N VAL A 109 17.68 -8.03 4.69
CA VAL A 109 16.34 -8.65 4.81
C VAL A 109 15.30 -7.83 4.06
N GLU A 110 15.29 -6.50 4.24
CA GLU A 110 14.37 -5.61 3.51
C GLU A 110 14.60 -5.63 2.00
N GLN A 111 15.86 -5.65 1.56
CA GLN A 111 16.21 -5.71 0.13
C GLN A 111 15.70 -7.01 -0.51
N LEU A 112 15.90 -8.15 0.15
CA LEU A 112 15.38 -9.44 -0.33
C LEU A 112 13.85 -9.48 -0.32
N SER A 113 13.19 -8.94 0.71
CA SER A 113 11.73 -8.83 0.72
C SER A 113 11.21 -8.00 -0.47
N LYS A 114 11.78 -6.81 -0.71
CA LYS A 114 11.41 -5.94 -1.84
C LYS A 114 11.62 -6.65 -3.18
N LYS A 115 12.72 -7.40 -3.32
CA LYS A 115 13.01 -8.21 -4.51
C LYS A 115 11.95 -9.28 -4.73
N ILE A 116 11.59 -10.05 -3.71
CA ILE A 116 10.55 -11.09 -3.80
C ILE A 116 9.21 -10.46 -4.20
N THR A 117 8.80 -9.38 -3.53
CA THR A 117 7.56 -8.65 -3.86
C THR A 117 7.53 -8.18 -5.31
N SER A 118 8.66 -7.67 -5.82
CA SER A 118 8.78 -7.24 -7.21
C SER A 118 8.69 -8.41 -8.20
N LEU A 119 9.38 -9.53 -7.93
CA LEU A 119 9.34 -10.72 -8.79
C LEU A 119 7.94 -11.35 -8.80
N GLU A 120 7.30 -11.51 -7.64
CA GLU A 120 5.94 -12.06 -7.55
C GLU A 120 4.91 -11.16 -8.22
N SER A 121 5.00 -9.84 -8.04
CA SER A 121 4.09 -8.87 -8.69
C SER A 121 4.19 -8.93 -10.21
N GLN A 122 5.42 -8.96 -10.76
CA GLN A 122 5.65 -9.11 -12.20
C GLN A 122 5.15 -10.46 -12.71
N PHE A 123 5.49 -11.55 -12.03
CA PHE A 123 5.01 -12.89 -12.39
C PHE A 123 3.48 -12.95 -12.42
N ASN A 124 2.81 -12.38 -11.41
CA ASN A 124 1.36 -12.34 -11.34
C ASN A 124 0.75 -11.60 -12.54
N ALA A 125 1.31 -10.45 -12.90
CA ALA A 125 0.85 -9.64 -14.03
C ALA A 125 1.06 -10.36 -15.37
N GLU A 126 2.27 -10.88 -15.62
CA GLU A 126 2.63 -11.57 -16.87
C GLU A 126 1.80 -12.83 -17.11
N ASN A 127 1.42 -13.53 -16.05
CA ASN A 127 0.70 -14.80 -16.13
C ASN A 127 -0.81 -14.66 -15.89
N SER A 128 -1.33 -13.44 -15.80
CA SER A 128 -2.75 -13.16 -15.50
C SER A 128 -3.26 -13.96 -14.30
N MET A 129 -2.44 -14.05 -13.25
CA MET A 129 -2.75 -14.83 -12.06
C MET A 129 -3.97 -14.24 -11.35
N ILE A 130 -4.77 -15.11 -10.73
CA ILE A 130 -5.92 -14.72 -9.92
C ILE A 130 -5.78 -15.37 -8.54
N SER A 131 -6.14 -14.63 -7.49
CA SER A 131 -6.19 -15.12 -6.12
C SER A 131 -7.41 -14.56 -5.40
N ILE A 132 -7.88 -15.21 -4.33
CA ILE A 132 -8.88 -14.60 -3.45
C ILE A 132 -8.36 -13.30 -2.82
N CYS A 133 -9.26 -12.34 -2.62
CA CYS A 133 -8.96 -11.06 -1.98
C CYS A 133 -9.17 -11.20 -0.47
N GLN A 134 -8.09 -11.49 0.25
CA GLN A 134 -8.11 -11.63 1.71
C GLN A 134 -7.10 -10.68 2.32
N HIS A 135 -7.55 -9.90 3.30
CA HIS A 135 -6.66 -9.09 4.10
C HIS A 135 -5.85 -9.98 5.05
N LEU A 136 -4.53 -9.97 4.89
CA LEU A 136 -3.61 -10.63 5.82
C LEU A 136 -3.15 -9.59 6.85
N MET A 137 -3.49 -9.81 8.11
CA MET A 137 -3.02 -8.96 9.20
C MET A 137 -1.59 -9.33 9.58
N ALA A 138 -0.75 -8.32 9.81
CA ALA A 138 0.57 -8.52 10.36
C ALA A 138 0.44 -9.15 11.76
N PRO A 139 1.17 -10.24 12.06
CA PRO A 139 1.16 -10.82 13.39
C PRO A 139 1.92 -9.92 14.38
N GLY A 140 1.70 -10.16 15.68
CA GLY A 140 2.67 -9.72 16.68
C GLY A 140 3.92 -10.59 16.66
N ALA A 141 5.00 -10.12 17.28
CA ALA A 141 6.20 -10.91 17.51
C ALA A 141 6.75 -10.63 18.92
N GLN A 142 7.27 -11.68 19.57
CA GLN A 142 7.89 -11.58 20.89
C GLN A 142 9.14 -12.46 20.97
N CYS A 143 10.03 -12.09 21.89
CA CYS A 143 11.14 -12.95 22.28
C CYS A 143 10.68 -13.90 23.38
N VAL A 144 10.53 -15.18 23.04
CA VAL A 144 10.12 -16.25 23.97
C VAL A 144 11.22 -17.30 23.97
N GLU A 145 11.73 -17.64 25.15
CA GLU A 145 12.84 -18.60 25.30
C GLU A 145 14.04 -18.28 24.38
N ASN A 146 14.42 -16.99 24.36
CA ASN A 146 15.50 -16.45 23.52
C ASN A 146 15.30 -16.65 22.01
N LYS A 147 14.06 -16.88 21.54
CA LYS A 147 13.74 -16.99 20.13
C LYS A 147 12.61 -16.04 19.75
N CYS A 148 12.76 -15.35 18.63
CA CYS A 148 11.68 -14.57 18.04
C CYS A 148 10.60 -15.52 17.52
N VAL A 149 9.41 -15.41 18.10
CA VAL A 149 8.23 -16.20 17.71
C VAL A 149 7.13 -15.29 17.20
N LYS A 150 6.36 -15.81 16.24
CA LYS A 150 5.12 -15.19 15.79
C LYS A 150 4.08 -15.35 16.90
N LEU A 151 3.40 -14.27 17.25
CA LEU A 151 2.19 -14.35 18.07
C LEU A 151 1.03 -14.64 17.14
N ASP A 152 0.36 -15.74 17.37
CA ASP A 152 -0.91 -15.97 16.72
C ASP A 152 -1.89 -14.91 17.23
N SER A 153 -2.46 -14.17 16.29
CA SER A 153 -3.67 -13.39 16.54
C SER A 153 -4.75 -14.40 16.87
N SER A 154 -4.85 -14.77 18.15
CA SER A 154 -6.04 -15.42 18.66
C SER A 154 -7.15 -14.45 18.30
N ALA A 155 -7.99 -14.82 17.34
CA ALA A 155 -9.29 -14.19 17.12
C ALA A 155 -10.24 -14.41 18.32
N ALA A 156 -9.69 -14.48 19.53
CA ALA A 156 -10.33 -14.70 20.83
C ALA A 156 -10.28 -13.42 21.70
N SER A 157 -10.05 -12.26 21.07
CA SER A 157 -10.40 -10.97 21.68
C SER A 157 -11.17 -10.14 20.67
N VAL A 158 -12.22 -10.74 20.11
CA VAL A 158 -13.38 -10.00 19.62
C VAL A 158 -14.56 -10.52 20.42
N TYR A 159 -15.16 -9.60 21.19
CA TYR A 159 -16.15 -9.73 22.28
C TYR A 159 -15.58 -9.86 23.69
#